data_AF-A0A9E1TDV2-F1
#
_entry.id   AF-A0A9E1TDV2-F1
#
_cell.length_a   1.000
_cell.length_b   1.000
_cell.length_c   1.000
_cell.angle_alpha   90.00
_cell.angle_beta   90.00
_cell.angle_gamma   90.00
#
_symmetry.space_group_name_H-M   'P 1'
#
loop_
_entity.id
_entity.type
_entity.pdbx_description
1 polymer ?
#
loop_
_entity_poly.entity_id
_entity_poly.type
_entity_poly.pdbx_seq_one_letter_code
_entity_poly.pdbx_strand_id
1 'polypeptide(L)'
;MVQMNDDTKQALLLFNRRAAAAEAVVETARRLKKAAAAKDEAADALKAAQDGGGGAEVVAEAEAAWRAAVETWQMIRDGREPEPEEEAPAEEEAAAEPEAAGDDEAPAEEEPEPEAAGDDEAPAEEEPEPEAAGD
;
A
#
# COMPACT_ATOMS: atom_id res chain seq x y z
N MET A 1 -14.64 -31.58 -3.54
CA MET A 1 -14.35 -30.15 -3.25
C MET A 1 -15.55 -29.54 -2.57
N VAL A 2 -15.37 -28.95 -1.39
CA VAL A 2 -16.46 -28.24 -0.71
C VAL A 2 -16.76 -26.98 -1.52
N GLN A 3 -17.96 -26.89 -2.08
CA GLN A 3 -18.39 -25.68 -2.78
C GLN A 3 -18.61 -24.57 -1.76
N MET A 4 -18.01 -23.40 -2.02
CA MET A 4 -18.18 -22.23 -1.18
C MET A 4 -19.65 -21.81 -1.19
N ASN A 5 -20.29 -21.78 -0.01
CA ASN A 5 -21.67 -21.32 0.12
C ASN A 5 -21.78 -19.86 -0.33
N ASP A 6 -22.91 -19.47 -0.91
CA ASP A 6 -23.10 -18.11 -1.44
C ASP A 6 -22.98 -17.03 -0.35
N ASP A 7 -23.38 -17.36 0.89
CA ASP A 7 -23.18 -16.47 2.05
C ASP A 7 -21.70 -16.17 2.31
N THR A 8 -20.83 -17.17 2.11
CA THR A 8 -19.38 -17.01 2.26
C THR A 8 -18.81 -16.14 1.14
N LYS A 9 -19.29 -16.27 -0.10
CA LYS A 9 -18.89 -15.40 -1.21
C LYS A 9 -19.31 -13.95 -0.96
N GLN A 10 -20.54 -13.73 -0.49
CA GLN A 10 -21.05 -12.40 -0.15
C GLN A 10 -20.25 -11.76 0.99
N ALA A 11 -19.91 -12.53 2.03
CA ALA A 11 -19.07 -12.06 3.13
C ALA A 11 -17.68 -11.61 2.65
N LEU A 12 -17.04 -12.37 1.75
CA LEU A 12 -15.75 -11.99 1.17
C LEU A 12 -15.82 -10.74 0.30
N LEU A 13 -16.87 -10.60 -0.53
CA LEU A 13 -17.07 -9.41 -1.35
C LEU A 13 -17.22 -8.14 -0.50
N LEU A 14 -18.01 -8.20 0.57
CA LEU A 14 -18.18 -7.09 1.51
C LEU A 14 -16.87 -6.76 2.24
N PHE A 15 -16.12 -7.77 2.67
CA PHE A 15 -14.82 -7.60 3.30
C PHE A 15 -13.83 -6.92 2.36
N ASN A 16 -13.70 -7.40 1.11
CA ASN A 16 -12.80 -6.82 0.12
C ASN A 16 -13.16 -5.37 -0.20
N ARG A 17 -14.46 -5.06 -0.33
CA ARG A 17 -14.92 -3.68 -0.52
C ARG A 17 -14.54 -2.78 0.66
N ARG A 18 -14.66 -3.28 1.88
CA ARG A 18 -14.27 -2.54 3.09
C ARG A 18 -12.76 -2.37 3.20
N ALA A 19 -11.98 -3.40 2.84
CA ALA A 19 -10.53 -3.34 2.78
C ALA A 19 -10.07 -2.27 1.76
N ALA A 20 -10.64 -2.28 0.55
CA ALA A 20 -10.37 -1.26 -0.46
C ALA A 20 -10.73 0.16 0.02
N ALA A 21 -11.89 0.33 0.68
CA ALA A 21 -12.27 1.61 1.24
C ALA A 21 -11.34 2.06 2.39
N ALA A 22 -10.83 1.13 3.20
CA ALA A 22 -9.88 1.43 4.27
C ALA A 22 -8.51 1.87 3.71
N GLU A 23 -8.01 1.18 2.68
CA GLU A 23 -6.77 1.57 1.99
C GLU A 23 -6.89 2.95 1.34
N ALA A 24 -8.02 3.24 0.67
CA ALA A 24 -8.27 4.57 0.10
C ALA A 24 -8.28 5.68 1.18
N VAL A 25 -8.81 5.42 2.38
CA VAL A 25 -8.76 6.35 3.51
C VAL A 25 -7.33 6.54 4.03
N VAL A 26 -6.54 5.46 4.12
CA VAL A 26 -5.13 5.54 4.52
C VAL A 26 -4.31 6.31 3.49
N GLU A 27 -4.57 6.09 2.21
CA GLU A 27 -3.88 6.76 1.12
C GLU A 27 -4.20 8.26 1.09
N THR A 28 -5.47 8.64 1.16
CA THR A 28 -5.89 10.05 1.25
C THR A 28 -5.30 10.72 2.50
N ALA A 29 -5.24 10.05 3.65
CA ALA A 29 -4.56 10.56 4.83
C ALA A 29 -3.05 10.78 4.61
N ARG A 30 -2.37 9.88 3.89
CA ARG A 30 -0.96 10.04 3.51
C ARG A 30 -0.78 11.22 2.55
N ARG A 31 -1.63 11.35 1.52
CA ARG A 31 -1.61 12.46 0.56
C ARG A 31 -1.85 13.80 1.26
N LEU A 32 -2.81 13.85 2.18
CA LEU A 32 -3.09 15.04 3.01
C LEU A 32 -1.90 15.43 3.88
N LYS A 33 -1.23 14.46 4.52
CA LYS A 33 -0.03 14.71 5.33
C LYS A 33 1.11 15.28 4.48
N LYS A 34 1.34 14.75 3.29
CA LYS A 34 2.35 15.27 2.35
C LYS A 34 2.02 16.69 1.90
N ALA A 35 0.76 16.96 1.52
CA ALA A 35 0.33 18.29 1.11
C ALA A 35 0.42 19.32 2.25
N ALA A 36 0.10 18.91 3.49
CA ALA A 36 0.28 19.75 4.67
C ALA A 36 1.76 20.13 4.87
N ALA A 37 2.67 19.14 4.78
CA ALA A 37 4.10 19.40 4.87
C ALA A 37 4.61 20.34 3.74
N ALA A 38 4.16 20.14 2.50
CA ALA A 38 4.53 21.00 1.38
C ALA A 38 4.03 22.44 1.53
N LYS A 39 2.83 22.62 2.09
CA LYS A 39 2.31 23.94 2.44
C LYS A 39 3.16 24.61 3.53
N ASP A 40 3.51 23.89 4.57
CA ASP A 40 4.32 24.43 5.68
C ASP A 40 5.73 24.78 5.20
N GLU A 41 6.36 23.94 4.38
CA GLU A 41 7.64 24.22 3.73
C GLU A 41 7.57 25.46 2.81
N ALA A 42 6.53 25.59 2.00
CA ALA A 42 6.33 26.77 1.16
C ALA A 42 6.09 28.04 2.00
N ALA A 43 5.47 27.91 3.18
CA ALA A 43 5.27 29.03 4.10
C ALA A 43 6.60 29.47 4.72
N ASP A 44 7.45 28.52 5.09
CA ASP A 44 8.80 28.79 5.58
C ASP A 44 9.67 29.42 4.49
N ALA A 45 9.57 28.95 3.24
CA ALA A 45 10.26 29.55 2.10
C ALA A 45 9.80 30.99 1.82
N LEU A 46 8.49 31.26 1.90
CA LEU A 46 7.94 32.62 1.78
C LEU A 46 8.46 33.52 2.90
N LYS A 47 8.49 33.02 4.13
CA LYS A 47 9.02 33.75 5.27
C LYS A 47 10.51 34.04 5.10
N ALA A 48 11.29 33.07 4.65
CA ALA A 48 12.72 33.23 4.37
C ALA A 48 12.96 34.24 3.23
N ALA A 49 12.12 34.26 2.19
CA ALA A 49 12.20 35.24 1.11
C ALA A 49 11.92 36.67 1.61
N GLN A 50 10.91 36.84 2.47
CA GLN A 50 10.54 38.12 3.08
C GLN A 50 11.63 38.63 4.05
N ASP A 51 12.11 37.75 4.93
CA ASP A 51 13.10 38.09 5.96
C ASP A 51 14.52 38.24 5.36
N GLY A 52 14.81 37.57 4.25
CA GLY A 52 16.11 37.55 3.58
C GLY A 52 16.38 38.71 2.61
N GLY A 53 15.42 39.60 2.39
CA GLY A 53 15.57 40.75 1.49
C GLY A 53 15.67 40.38 0.01
N GLY A 54 15.23 39.17 -0.37
CA GLY A 54 15.00 38.83 -1.78
C GLY A 54 13.93 39.77 -2.31
N GLY A 55 14.22 40.51 -3.38
CA GLY A 55 13.33 41.57 -3.89
C GLY A 55 11.89 41.11 -4.14
N ALA A 56 11.01 42.07 -4.47
CA ALA A 56 9.57 41.83 -4.62
C ALA A 56 9.22 40.63 -5.53
N GLU A 57 10.03 40.34 -6.55
CA GLU A 57 9.85 39.16 -7.41
C GLU A 57 10.07 37.83 -6.69
N VAL A 58 11.07 37.71 -5.81
CA VAL A 58 11.35 36.48 -5.04
C VAL A 58 10.22 36.22 -4.04
N VAL A 59 9.73 37.27 -3.39
CA VAL A 59 8.56 37.17 -2.49
C VAL A 59 7.31 36.79 -3.28
N ALA A 60 7.10 37.36 -4.47
CA ALA A 60 5.93 37.04 -5.30
C ALA A 60 5.96 35.58 -5.81
N GLU A 61 7.13 35.07 -6.20
CA GLU A 61 7.29 33.67 -6.62
C GLU A 61 7.05 32.71 -5.45
N ALA A 62 7.63 32.99 -4.28
CA ALA A 62 7.40 32.19 -3.08
C ALA A 62 5.93 32.24 -2.61
N GLU A 63 5.26 33.38 -2.78
CA GLU A 63 3.85 33.55 -2.44
C GLU A 63 2.94 32.79 -3.43
N ALA A 64 3.29 32.77 -4.71
CA ALA A 64 2.62 31.94 -5.71
C ALA A 64 2.76 30.45 -5.40
N ALA A 65 3.98 30.00 -5.04
CA ALA A 65 4.24 28.63 -4.63
C ALA A 65 3.47 28.25 -3.36
N TRP A 66 3.43 29.14 -2.36
CA TRP A 66 2.65 28.93 -1.14
C TRP A 66 1.16 28.84 -1.42
N ARG A 67 0.59 29.71 -2.27
CA ARG A 67 -0.81 29.62 -2.66
C ARG A 67 -1.15 28.32 -3.38
N ALA A 68 -0.30 27.86 -4.31
CA ALA A 68 -0.49 26.59 -5.00
C ALA A 68 -0.45 25.40 -4.02
N ALA A 69 0.48 25.40 -3.06
CA ALA A 69 0.56 24.37 -2.02
C ALA A 69 -0.67 24.40 -1.08
N VAL A 70 -1.19 25.57 -0.75
CA VAL A 70 -2.43 25.72 0.03
C VAL A 70 -3.63 25.21 -0.74
N GLU A 71 -3.75 25.52 -2.03
CA GLU A 71 -4.86 25.09 -2.89
C GLU A 71 -4.89 23.57 -3.04
N THR A 72 -3.73 22.95 -3.31
CA THR A 72 -3.62 21.48 -3.41
C THR A 72 -3.96 20.78 -2.10
N TRP A 73 -3.51 21.32 -0.96
CA TRP A 73 -3.92 20.82 0.35
C TRP A 73 -5.43 20.94 0.60
N GLN A 74 -6.05 22.07 0.24
CA GLN A 74 -7.51 22.26 0.37
C GLN A 74 -8.28 21.30 -0.52
N MET A 75 -7.86 21.11 -1.77
CA MET A 75 -8.45 20.17 -2.71
C MET A 75 -8.47 18.75 -2.13
N ILE A 76 -7.33 18.24 -1.64
CA ILE A 76 -7.22 16.92 -1.02
C ILE A 76 -8.06 16.83 0.27
N ARG A 77 -8.03 17.87 1.11
CA ARG A 77 -8.80 17.92 2.38
C ARG A 77 -10.31 17.89 2.13
N ASP A 78 -10.77 18.63 1.13
CA ASP A 78 -12.19 18.76 0.81
C ASP A 78 -12.71 17.55 -0.01
N GLY A 79 -11.85 16.54 -0.24
CA GLY A 79 -12.21 15.34 -1.00
C GLY A 79 -12.47 15.63 -2.48
N ARG A 80 -12.06 16.81 -2.98
CA ARG A 80 -11.93 17.06 -4.41
C ARG A 80 -10.69 16.30 -4.82
N GLU A 81 -10.85 15.05 -5.21
CA GLU A 81 -9.79 14.24 -5.80
C GLU A 81 -9.12 15.12 -6.88
N PRO A 82 -7.80 15.42 -6.80
CA PRO A 82 -7.11 15.84 -8.02
C PRO A 82 -7.40 14.73 -9.02
N GLU A 83 -7.96 15.05 -10.20
CA GLU A 83 -8.35 14.03 -11.19
C GLU A 83 -7.33 12.91 -11.14
N PRO A 84 -7.73 11.67 -10.81
CA PRO A 84 -6.76 10.59 -10.80
C PRO A 84 -6.11 10.66 -12.16
N GLU A 85 -4.79 10.84 -12.22
CA GLU A 85 -4.05 10.40 -13.40
C GLU A 85 -4.53 8.96 -13.55
N GLU A 86 -5.37 8.73 -14.57
CA GLU A 86 -6.02 7.45 -14.80
C GLU A 86 -4.92 6.41 -14.68
N GLU A 87 -4.97 5.58 -13.63
CA GLU A 87 -4.25 4.33 -13.63
C GLU A 87 -4.74 3.64 -14.91
N ALA A 88 -3.88 3.63 -15.93
CA ALA A 88 -4.17 3.06 -17.22
C ALA A 88 -4.84 1.69 -16.99
N PRO A 89 -5.93 1.39 -17.72
CA PRO A 89 -6.70 0.19 -17.45
C PRO A 89 -5.73 -0.99 -17.49
N ALA A 90 -5.64 -1.73 -16.38
CA ALA A 90 -4.97 -3.00 -16.36
C ALA A 90 -5.56 -3.80 -17.52
N GLU A 91 -4.76 -4.01 -18.58
CA GLU A 91 -5.15 -4.79 -19.74
C GLU A 91 -5.67 -6.12 -19.24
N GLU A 92 -6.98 -6.27 -19.36
CA GLU A 92 -7.73 -7.50 -19.22
C GLU A 92 -7.17 -8.43 -20.30
N GLU A 93 -6.10 -9.17 -19.97
CA GLU A 93 -5.47 -10.10 -20.90
C GLU A 93 -6.53 -11.10 -21.35
N ALA A 94 -6.82 -10.95 -22.63
CA ALA A 94 -7.90 -11.58 -23.34
C ALA A 94 -7.80 -13.10 -23.27
N ALA A 95 -8.98 -13.70 -23.23
CA ALA A 95 -9.24 -15.07 -23.59
C ALA A 95 -8.42 -15.52 -24.81
N ALA A 96 -7.64 -16.59 -24.62
CA ALA A 96 -7.21 -17.47 -25.69
C ALA A 96 -7.21 -18.90 -25.16
N GLU A 97 -8.32 -19.61 -25.38
CA GLU A 97 -8.28 -21.06 -25.51
C GLU A 97 -7.40 -21.42 -26.71
N PRO A 98 -6.53 -22.43 -26.60
CA PRO A 98 -6.29 -23.29 -27.73
C PRO A 98 -6.82 -24.70 -27.47
N GLU A 99 -7.78 -25.11 -28.28
CA GLU A 99 -8.16 -26.51 -28.45
C GLU A 99 -7.00 -27.34 -29.03
N ALA A 100 -6.80 -28.50 -28.41
CA ALA A 100 -6.40 -29.82 -28.96
C ALA A 100 -5.24 -29.95 -29.98
N ALA A 101 -4.20 -30.66 -29.54
CA ALA A 101 -3.53 -31.74 -30.29
C ALA A 101 -3.13 -32.81 -29.24
N GLY A 102 -3.72 -34.01 -29.22
CA GLY A 102 -3.28 -35.16 -30.01
C GLY A 102 -1.99 -35.75 -29.41
N ASP A 103 -2.09 -36.57 -28.37
CA ASP A 103 -1.90 -38.05 -28.42
C ASP A 103 -0.43 -38.45 -28.64
N ASP A 104 0.25 -38.99 -27.62
CA ASP A 104 0.93 -40.30 -27.69
C ASP A 104 1.58 -40.71 -26.35
N GLU A 105 1.26 -41.94 -25.93
CA GLU A 105 1.88 -42.87 -24.98
C GLU A 105 2.12 -42.54 -23.49
N ALA A 106 1.72 -43.51 -22.68
CA ALA A 106 1.69 -43.55 -21.22
C ALA A 106 2.91 -44.31 -20.61
N PRO A 107 2.80 -44.85 -19.40
CA PRO A 107 3.42 -44.35 -18.17
C PRO A 107 4.71 -45.11 -17.79
N ALA A 108 5.63 -44.44 -17.09
CA ALA A 108 6.69 -45.15 -16.34
C ALA A 108 6.46 -44.92 -14.85
N GLU A 109 6.00 -45.98 -14.20
CA GLU A 109 5.99 -46.18 -12.75
C GLU A 109 7.43 -46.11 -12.20
N GLU A 110 7.63 -45.35 -11.12
CA GLU A 110 8.56 -45.75 -10.05
C GLU A 110 8.14 -45.05 -8.74
N GLU A 111 7.33 -45.76 -7.95
CA GLU A 111 7.19 -45.62 -6.49
C GLU A 111 8.36 -46.38 -5.80
N PRO A 112 8.58 -46.30 -4.47
CA PRO A 112 8.95 -45.16 -3.62
C PRO A 112 10.18 -45.51 -2.73
N GLU A 113 10.39 -44.74 -1.66
CA GLU A 113 11.10 -45.08 -0.40
C GLU A 113 12.53 -44.46 -0.17
N PRO A 114 13.10 -44.50 1.05
CA PRO A 114 12.97 -43.43 2.06
C PRO A 114 14.28 -43.17 2.86
N GLU A 115 14.81 -41.95 2.94
CA GLU A 115 15.98 -41.70 3.81
C GLU A 115 15.65 -40.65 4.86
N ALA A 116 15.54 -41.17 6.09
CA ALA A 116 15.35 -40.46 7.33
C ALA A 116 16.41 -39.37 7.54
N ALA A 117 15.95 -38.19 7.95
CA ALA A 117 16.81 -37.21 8.59
C ALA A 117 16.12 -36.73 9.89
N GLY A 118 16.56 -37.30 11.00
CA GLY A 118 16.59 -36.65 12.30
C GLY A 118 15.25 -36.51 13.03
N ASP A 119 14.85 -37.58 13.72
CA ASP A 119 14.29 -37.42 15.06
C ASP A 119 15.47 -37.15 16.00
N ASP A 120 15.52 -35.97 16.63
CA ASP A 120 16.07 -35.81 17.99
C ASP A 120 15.70 -34.42 18.55
N GLU A 121 14.91 -34.46 19.64
CA GLU A 121 14.83 -33.53 20.81
C GLU A 121 15.06 -32.02 20.60
N ALA A 122 14.40 -31.06 21.26
CA ALA A 122 13.26 -30.90 22.15
C ALA A 122 13.20 -29.35 22.39
N PRO A 123 12.06 -28.76 22.78
CA PRO A 123 11.95 -27.30 22.92
C PRO A 123 12.73 -26.81 24.15
N ALA A 124 13.72 -25.93 23.94
CA ALA A 124 14.26 -25.12 25.02
C ALA A 124 13.29 -23.97 25.33
N GLU A 125 12.26 -24.27 26.13
CA GLU A 125 11.62 -23.27 26.98
C GLU A 125 12.64 -22.86 28.07
N GLU A 126 13.15 -21.64 28.01
CA GLU A 126 13.79 -21.01 29.16
C GLU A 126 13.44 -19.50 29.20
N GLU A 127 12.27 -19.21 29.74
CA GLU A 127 12.05 -18.05 30.61
C GLU A 127 11.45 -18.58 31.91
N PRO A 128 11.98 -18.16 33.08
CA PRO A 128 11.28 -17.07 33.75
C PRO A 128 12.19 -16.05 34.47
N GLU A 129 11.86 -14.77 34.24
CA GLU A 129 11.55 -13.71 35.21
C GLU A 129 12.54 -13.22 36.31
N PRO A 130 12.39 -11.95 36.76
CA PRO A 130 13.43 -11.11 37.34
C PRO A 130 13.44 -11.05 38.88
N GLU A 131 14.62 -10.85 39.47
CA GLU A 131 14.82 -10.37 40.85
C GLU A 131 16.04 -9.45 40.84
N ALA A 132 15.97 -8.16 41.16
CA ALA A 132 15.67 -7.50 42.43
C ALA A 132 16.93 -6.72 42.88
N ALA A 133 16.69 -5.60 43.54
CA ALA A 133 17.64 -4.56 43.91
C ALA A 133 18.93 -5.03 44.62
N GLY A 134 20.02 -4.29 44.41
CA GLY A 134 21.26 -4.41 45.17
C GLY A 134 22.14 -3.16 45.07
N ASP A 135 22.05 -2.35 46.13
CA ASP A 135 22.90 -1.23 46.60
C ASP A 135 23.08 0.04 45.74
#